data_AF-A0AAD5G4W0-F1
#
_entry.id   AF-A0AAD5G4W0-F1
#
_cell.length_a   1.000
_cell.length_b   1.000
_cell.length_c   1.000
_cell.angle_alpha   90.00
_cell.angle_beta   90.00
_cell.angle_gamma   90.00
#
_symmetry.space_group_name_H-M   'P 1'
#
loop_
_entity.id
_entity.type
_entity.pdbx_description
1 polymer ?
#
loop_
_entity_poly.entity_id
_entity_poly.type
_entity_poly.pdbx_seq_one_letter_code
_entity_poly.pdbx_strand_id
1 'polypeptide(L)'
;MEYFIKATNIIIILLVLLLPYVATSSQQHTEKDSTMLNDHRLSLQIIIHAFLLWASMGFLIPIGILIIRLSNREVQGRRVRIMFFIHAVTQILSVILVAAGAVLSVKNFSNTFNNMHRRLGVALYGLVVLQALSGLLRPSR
;
A
#
# COMPACT_ATOMS: atom_id res chain seq x y z
N MET A 1 16.10 18.52 3.21
CA MET A 1 15.92 17.05 3.20
C MET A 1 15.29 16.57 4.49
N GLU A 2 15.78 16.98 5.66
CA GLU A 2 15.18 16.59 6.95
C GLU A 2 13.69 16.91 7.09
N TYR A 3 13.23 18.10 6.69
CA TYR A 3 11.80 18.44 6.74
C TYR A 3 10.94 17.58 5.83
N PHE A 4 11.46 17.20 4.66
CA PHE A 4 10.78 16.32 3.72
C PHE A 4 10.68 14.89 4.28
N ILE A 5 11.77 14.40 4.88
CA ILE A 5 11.82 13.10 5.56
C ILE A 5 10.89 13.08 6.78
N LYS A 6 10.88 14.13 7.60
CA LYS A 6 9.96 14.25 8.75
C LYS A 6 8.49 14.31 8.30
N ALA A 7 8.17 15.09 7.27
CA ALA A 7 6.81 15.19 6.74
C ALA A 7 6.32 13.88 6.11
N THR A 8 7.17 13.20 5.32
CA THR A 8 6.84 11.87 4.76
C THR A 8 6.67 10.82 5.86
N ASN A 9 7.52 10.85 6.89
CA ASN A 9 7.39 9.97 8.04
C ASN A 9 6.08 10.20 8.81
N ILE A 10 5.68 11.47 9.02
CA ILE A 10 4.41 11.83 9.65
C ILE A 10 3.22 11.34 8.83
N ILE A 11 3.24 11.49 7.50
CA ILE A 11 2.17 11.05 6.61
C ILE A 11 2.03 9.51 6.65
N ILE A 12 3.14 8.77 6.64
CA ILE A 12 3.13 7.31 6.74
C ILE A 12 2.57 6.86 8.10
N ILE A 13 2.98 7.50 9.20
CA ILE A 13 2.46 7.21 10.54
C ILE A 13 0.96 7.46 10.61
N LEU A 14 0.51 8.61 10.10
CA LEU A 14 -0.90 8.97 10.06
C LEU A 14 -1.73 7.96 9.24
N LEU A 15 -1.20 7.51 8.10
CA LEU A 15 -1.85 6.52 7.25
C LEU A 15 -1.97 5.15 7.94
N VAL A 16 -0.92 4.70 8.65
CA VAL A 16 -0.92 3.45 9.42
C VAL A 16 -1.91 3.54 10.59
N LEU A 17 -1.99 4.68 11.27
CA LEU A 17 -2.89 4.88 12.41
C LEU A 17 -4.37 5.03 12.04
N LEU A 18 -4.69 5.58 10.86
CA LEU A 18 -6.07 5.78 10.42
C LEU A 18 -6.71 4.54 9.78
N LEU A 19 -5.90 3.55 9.40
CA LEU A 19 -6.37 2.33 8.74
C LEU A 19 -7.35 1.47 9.58
N PRO A 20 -7.13 1.25 10.88
CA PRO A 20 -8.07 0.53 11.75
C PRO A 20 -9.41 1.27 11.91
N TYR A 21 -9.39 2.61 11.86
CA TYR A 21 -10.58 3.43 12.07
C TYR A 21 -11.57 3.33 10.89
N VAL A 22 -11.05 3.31 9.65
CA VAL A 22 -11.88 3.17 8.44
C VAL A 22 -12.51 1.78 8.31
N ALA A 23 -11.89 0.74 8.90
CA ALA A 23 -12.43 -0.62 8.86
C ALA A 23 -13.73 -0.81 9.68
N THR A 24 -14.02 0.09 10.64
CA THR A 24 -15.12 -0.07 11.61
C THR A 24 -16.47 0.46 11.12
N SER A 25 -16.53 1.29 10.08
CA SER A 25 -17.81 1.81 9.56
C SER A 25 -18.50 0.80 8.62
N SER A 26 -19.14 -0.22 9.18
CA SER A 26 -19.95 -1.19 8.44
C SER A 26 -21.40 -0.69 8.36
N GLN A 27 -21.92 -0.46 7.14
CA GLN A 27 -23.32 -0.13 6.91
C GLN A 27 -24.15 -1.38 6.60
N GLN A 28 -25.33 -1.41 7.21
CA GLN A 28 -26.33 -2.46 7.23
C GLN A 28 -27.06 -2.59 5.89
N HIS A 29 -27.32 -3.84 5.48
CA HIS A 29 -27.76 -4.27 4.15
C HIS A 29 -29.29 -4.35 4.03
N THR A 30 -29.86 -4.04 2.85
CA THR A 30 -31.28 -4.32 2.50
C THR A 30 -31.33 -5.19 1.24
N GLU A 31 -32.36 -6.05 1.15
CA GLU A 31 -32.39 -7.32 0.42
C GLU A 31 -33.43 -7.31 -0.75
N LYS A 32 -33.13 -8.06 -1.83
CA LYS A 32 -34.06 -8.92 -2.63
C LYS A 32 -34.14 -8.78 -4.16
N ASP A 33 -33.50 -7.79 -4.81
CA ASP A 33 -33.28 -7.81 -6.28
C ASP A 33 -31.78 -7.92 -6.64
N SER A 34 -31.05 -8.54 -5.71
CA SER A 34 -29.68 -8.16 -5.39
C SER A 34 -28.62 -9.17 -5.81
N THR A 35 -28.96 -10.41 -6.20
CA THR A 35 -27.96 -11.47 -6.45
C THR A 35 -27.09 -11.20 -7.67
N MET A 36 -27.68 -10.94 -8.84
CA MET A 36 -26.89 -10.66 -10.06
C MET A 36 -26.09 -9.36 -9.96
N LEU A 37 -26.68 -8.34 -9.32
CA LEU A 37 -26.03 -7.05 -9.06
C LEU A 37 -24.91 -7.18 -8.02
N ASN A 38 -25.08 -8.02 -7.00
CA ASN A 38 -24.05 -8.31 -6.01
C ASN A 38 -22.88 -9.10 -6.60
N ASP A 39 -23.15 -10.08 -7.48
CA ASP A 39 -22.09 -10.82 -8.16
C ASP A 39 -21.24 -9.90 -9.06
N HIS A 40 -21.89 -9.00 -9.80
CA HIS A 40 -21.18 -8.00 -10.60
C HIS A 40 -20.36 -7.03 -9.73
N ARG A 41 -20.93 -6.53 -8.63
CA ARG A 41 -20.21 -5.66 -7.69
C ARG A 41 -19.04 -6.38 -7.03
N LEU A 42 -19.21 -7.64 -6.64
CA LEU A 42 -18.15 -8.47 -6.07
C LEU A 42 -17.02 -8.66 -7.09
N SER A 43 -17.35 -9.00 -8.33
CA SER A 43 -16.39 -9.14 -9.43
C SER A 43 -15.61 -7.84 -9.66
N LEU A 44 -16.29 -6.69 -9.70
CA LEU A 44 -15.65 -5.37 -9.80
C LEU A 44 -14.72 -5.10 -8.62
N GLN A 45 -15.13 -5.41 -7.40
CA GLN A 45 -14.28 -5.24 -6.21
C GLN A 45 -13.05 -6.13 -6.25
N ILE A 46 -13.16 -7.37 -6.77
CA ILE A 46 -12.01 -8.25 -6.99
C ILE A 46 -11.07 -7.66 -8.04
N ILE A 47 -11.60 -7.14 -9.15
CA ILE A 47 -10.80 -6.49 -10.20
C ILE A 47 -10.07 -5.27 -9.65
N ILE A 48 -10.76 -4.41 -8.90
CA ILE A 48 -10.15 -3.22 -8.27
C ILE A 48 -9.09 -3.64 -7.25
N HIS A 49 -9.37 -4.63 -6.40
CA HIS A 49 -8.41 -5.16 -5.45
C HIS A 49 -7.13 -5.67 -6.15
N ALA A 50 -7.30 -6.49 -7.17
CA ALA A 50 -6.20 -7.04 -7.95
C ALA A 50 -5.40 -5.93 -8.66
N PHE A 51 -6.08 -4.96 -9.25
CA PHE A 51 -5.45 -3.83 -9.93
C PHE A 51 -4.65 -2.95 -8.96
N LEU A 52 -5.21 -2.61 -7.80
CA LEU A 52 -4.53 -1.83 -6.76
C LEU A 52 -3.25 -2.54 -6.27
N LEU A 53 -3.34 -3.84 -5.98
CA LEU A 53 -2.19 -4.62 -5.51
C LEU A 53 -1.15 -4.83 -6.61
N TRP A 54 -1.58 -5.04 -7.85
CA TRP A 54 -0.67 -5.16 -9.00
C TRP A 54 0.07 -3.85 -9.27
N ALA A 55 -0.64 -2.72 -9.34
CA ALA A 55 -0.04 -1.41 -9.56
C ALA A 55 0.97 -1.05 -8.45
N SER A 56 0.70 -1.47 -7.22
CA SER A 56 1.60 -1.28 -6.09
C SER A 56 2.79 -2.25 -6.08
N MET A 57 2.54 -3.52 -5.75
CA MET A 57 3.57 -4.54 -5.51
C MET A 57 4.24 -5.02 -6.79
N GLY A 58 3.49 -5.05 -7.90
CA GLY A 58 3.98 -5.49 -9.20
C GLY A 58 4.73 -4.42 -9.97
N PHE A 59 4.51 -3.13 -9.67
CA PHE A 59 5.05 -2.03 -10.47
C PHE A 59 5.73 -0.93 -9.65
N LEU A 60 5.00 -0.20 -8.80
CA LEU A 60 5.55 0.96 -8.09
C LEU A 60 6.69 0.60 -7.12
N ILE A 61 6.54 -0.48 -6.33
CA ILE A 61 7.60 -0.93 -5.41
C ILE A 61 8.88 -1.33 -6.17
N PRO A 62 8.81 -2.20 -7.20
CA PRO A 62 9.96 -2.51 -8.03
C PRO A 62 10.65 -1.28 -8.62
N ILE A 63 9.87 -0.31 -9.15
CA ILE A 63 10.42 0.93 -9.72
C ILE A 63 11.10 1.77 -8.65
N GLY A 64 10.48 1.94 -7.48
CA GLY A 64 11.06 2.66 -6.36
C GLY A 64 12.41 2.07 -5.95
N ILE A 65 12.51 0.75 -5.88
CA ILE A 65 13.77 0.04 -5.57
C ILE A 65 14.81 0.23 -6.68
N LEU A 66 14.40 0.15 -7.95
CA LEU A 66 15.32 0.33 -9.07
C LEU A 66 15.91 1.74 -9.10
N ILE A 67 15.09 2.77 -8.88
CA ILE A 67 15.50 4.17 -8.89
C ILE A 67 16.56 4.45 -7.81
N ILE A 68 16.36 3.97 -6.58
CA ILE A 68 17.36 4.21 -5.52
C ILE A 68 18.66 3.44 -5.77
N ARG A 69 18.57 2.23 -6.36
CA ARG A 69 19.76 1.45 -6.74
C ARG A 69 20.55 2.12 -7.86
N LEU A 70 19.88 2.70 -8.85
CA LEU A 70 20.52 3.48 -9.90
C LEU A 70 21.13 4.77 -9.35
N SER A 71 20.45 5.43 -8.39
CA SER A 71 20.96 6.64 -7.74
C SER A 71 22.31 6.44 -7.05
N ASN A 72 22.63 5.24 -6.57
CA ASN A 72 23.93 4.96 -5.94
C ASN A 72 25.11 5.03 -6.92
N ARG A 73 24.85 5.06 -8.23
CA ARG A 73 25.88 5.21 -9.28
C ARG A 73 26.04 6.66 -9.75
N GLU A 74 25.16 7.57 -9.32
CA GLU A 74 25.17 8.96 -9.73
C GLU A 74 26.14 9.79 -8.90
N VAL A 75 27.06 10.47 -9.57
CA VAL A 75 28.05 11.36 -8.94
C VAL A 75 27.45 12.75 -8.66
N GLN A 76 26.42 13.14 -9.42
CA GLN A 76 25.81 14.46 -9.29
C GLN A 76 24.83 14.51 -8.12
N GLY A 77 25.17 15.27 -7.07
CA GLY A 77 24.34 15.43 -5.87
C GLY A 77 22.91 15.92 -6.14
N ARG A 78 22.70 16.75 -7.19
CA ARG A 78 21.36 17.19 -7.60
C ARG A 78 20.50 16.03 -8.12
N ARG A 79 21.06 15.16 -8.98
CA ARG A 79 20.35 14.01 -9.53
C ARG A 79 20.04 12.97 -8.46
N VAL A 80 20.99 12.69 -7.57
CA VAL A 80 20.78 11.82 -6.41
C VAL A 80 19.59 12.28 -5.57
N ARG A 81 19.49 13.60 -5.32
CA ARG A 81 18.37 14.17 -4.55
C ARG A 81 17.01 13.99 -5.25
N ILE A 82 16.97 14.17 -6.57
CA ILE A 82 15.75 13.96 -7.37
C ILE A 82 15.36 12.47 -7.37
N MET A 83 16.31 11.57 -7.59
CA MET A 83 16.04 10.12 -7.57
C MET A 83 15.56 9.65 -6.18
N PHE A 84 16.16 10.17 -5.10
CA PHE A 84 15.67 9.89 -3.74
C PHE A 84 14.24 10.40 -3.52
N PHE A 85 13.91 11.58 -4.04
CA PHE A 85 12.54 12.10 -3.98
C PHE A 85 11.55 11.19 -4.73
N ILE A 86 11.88 10.78 -5.96
CA ILE A 86 11.04 9.87 -6.74
C ILE A 86 10.89 8.52 -6.02
N HIS A 87 11.99 7.98 -5.45
CA HIS A 87 11.94 6.78 -4.62
C HIS A 87 10.96 6.95 -3.45
N ALA A 88 11.07 8.03 -2.69
CA ALA A 88 10.19 8.27 -1.55
C ALA A 88 8.71 8.36 -1.96
N VAL A 89 8.40 9.14 -3.01
CA VAL A 89 7.03 9.30 -3.50
C VAL A 89 6.45 7.98 -4.01
N THR A 90 7.21 7.23 -4.82
CA THR A 90 6.76 5.93 -5.34
C THR A 90 6.51 4.92 -4.22
N GLN A 91 7.35 4.90 -3.18
CA GLN A 91 7.15 4.03 -2.02
C GLN A 91 5.93 4.42 -1.18
N ILE A 92 5.68 5.72 -0.97
CA ILE A 92 4.49 6.19 -0.23
C ILE A 92 3.21 5.82 -0.98
N LEU A 93 3.14 6.09 -2.29
CA LEU A 93 2.00 5.72 -3.12
C LEU A 93 1.75 4.20 -3.09
N SER A 94 2.82 3.42 -3.13
CA SER A 94 2.73 1.96 -3.03
C SER A 94 2.08 1.50 -1.74
N VAL A 95 2.54 2.04 -0.59
CA VAL A 95 2.00 1.68 0.73
C VAL A 95 0.51 2.04 0.82
N ILE A 96 0.11 3.21 0.29
CA ILE A 96 -1.30 3.64 0.22
C ILE A 96 -2.13 2.65 -0.59
N LEU A 97 -1.67 2.26 -1.77
CA LEU A 97 -2.38 1.33 -2.65
C LEU A 97 -2.48 -0.08 -2.05
N VAL A 98 -1.40 -0.57 -1.41
CA VAL A 98 -1.42 -1.84 -0.66
C VAL A 98 -2.46 -1.79 0.45
N ALA A 99 -2.49 -0.70 1.21
CA ALA A 99 -3.44 -0.50 2.29
C ALA A 99 -4.89 -0.43 1.78
N ALA A 100 -5.15 0.31 0.71
CA ALA A 100 -6.46 0.38 0.09
C ALA A 100 -6.93 -0.99 -0.44
N GLY A 101 -6.05 -1.74 -1.12
CA GLY A 101 -6.32 -3.10 -1.58
C GLY A 101 -6.63 -4.05 -0.42
N ALA A 102 -5.85 -4.00 0.66
CA ALA A 102 -6.08 -4.80 1.86
C ALA A 102 -7.43 -4.47 2.53
N VAL A 103 -7.75 -3.18 2.71
CA VAL A 103 -9.04 -2.73 3.26
C VAL A 103 -10.20 -3.19 2.37
N LEU A 104 -10.07 -3.09 1.04
CA LEU A 104 -11.10 -3.55 0.11
C LEU A 104 -11.35 -5.07 0.26
N SER A 105 -10.29 -5.85 0.48
CA SER A 105 -10.38 -7.29 0.72
C SER A 105 -11.08 -7.61 2.05
N VAL A 106 -10.67 -6.96 3.14
CA VAL A 106 -11.27 -7.16 4.48
C VAL A 106 -12.74 -6.76 4.51
N LYS A 107 -13.12 -5.67 3.82
CA LYS A 107 -14.50 -5.16 3.85
C LYS A 107 -15.47 -5.98 3.02
N ASN A 108 -15.01 -6.57 1.92
CA ASN A 108 -15.93 -7.13 0.91
C ASN A 108 -15.80 -8.63 0.71
N PHE A 109 -14.72 -9.28 1.17
CA PHE A 109 -14.51 -10.70 0.98
C PHE A 109 -14.58 -11.47 2.31
N SER A 110 -14.98 -12.73 2.24
CA SER A 110 -15.03 -13.61 3.42
C SER A 110 -13.62 -13.79 3.99
N ASN A 111 -13.39 -13.30 5.20
CA ASN A 111 -12.05 -13.14 5.75
C ASN A 111 -11.56 -14.40 6.52
N THR A 112 -11.83 -15.59 5.97
CA THR A 112 -11.31 -16.85 6.51
C THR A 112 -9.89 -17.09 5.97
N PHE A 113 -8.90 -17.15 6.86
CA PHE A 113 -7.49 -17.36 6.50
C PHE A 113 -7.13 -18.82 6.18
N ASN A 114 -8.10 -19.63 5.75
CA ASN A 114 -7.87 -21.03 5.34
C ASN A 114 -7.25 -21.15 3.94
N ASN A 115 -7.24 -20.06 3.16
CA ASN A 115 -6.68 -20.02 1.81
C ASN A 115 -5.24 -19.51 1.79
N MET A 116 -4.39 -20.17 1.00
CA MET A 116 -2.99 -19.78 0.84
C MET A 116 -2.83 -18.35 0.30
N HIS A 117 -3.65 -17.94 -0.68
CA HIS A 117 -3.63 -16.59 -1.23
C HIS A 117 -3.84 -15.51 -0.16
N ARG A 118 -4.78 -15.71 0.77
CA ARG A 118 -5.09 -14.77 1.85
C ARG A 118 -3.98 -14.71 2.89
N ARG A 119 -3.45 -15.87 3.29
CA ARG A 119 -2.30 -15.95 4.21
C ARG A 119 -1.08 -15.24 3.64
N LEU A 120 -0.79 -15.47 2.36
CA LEU A 120 0.29 -14.79 1.65
C LEU A 120 0.01 -13.28 1.56
N GLY A 121 -1.22 -12.87 1.26
CA GLY A 121 -1.61 -11.46 1.21
C GLY A 121 -1.36 -10.71 2.52
N VAL A 122 -1.73 -11.30 3.67
CA VAL A 122 -1.46 -10.70 4.99
C VAL A 122 0.04 -10.66 5.30
N ALA A 123 0.77 -11.74 4.99
CA ALA A 123 2.21 -11.77 5.20
C ALA A 123 2.92 -10.67 4.38
N LEU A 124 2.56 -10.52 3.10
CA LEU A 124 3.08 -9.49 2.22
C LEU A 124 2.70 -8.08 2.70
N TYR A 125 1.46 -7.88 3.15
CA TYR A 125 1.03 -6.62 3.76
C TYR A 125 1.90 -6.26 4.97
N GLY A 126 2.11 -7.22 5.88
CA GLY A 126 2.98 -7.06 7.04
C GLY A 126 4.42 -6.70 6.66
N LEU A 127 4.97 -7.33 5.62
CA LEU A 127 6.31 -7.01 5.10
C LEU A 127 6.40 -5.60 4.53
N VAL A 128 5.38 -5.13 3.79
CA VAL A 128 5.35 -3.76 3.25
C VAL A 128 5.29 -2.74 4.37
N VAL A 129 4.46 -2.98 5.39
CA VAL A 129 4.40 -2.12 6.58
C VAL A 129 5.74 -2.13 7.32
N LEU A 130 6.33 -3.30 7.53
CA LEU A 130 7.64 -3.44 8.17
C LEU A 130 8.73 -2.68 7.38
N GLN A 131 8.71 -2.79 6.05
CA GLN A 131 9.64 -2.07 5.18
C GLN A 131 9.47 -0.55 5.36
N ALA A 132 8.24 -0.05 5.37
CA ALA A 132 7.97 1.37 5.60
C ALA A 132 8.48 1.82 6.98
N LEU A 133 8.16 1.07 8.03
CA LEU A 133 8.60 1.34 9.41
C LEU A 133 10.13 1.35 9.53
N SER A 134 10.83 0.42 8.85
CA SER A 134 12.29 0.38 8.85
C SER A 134 12.91 1.65 8.23
N GLY A 135 12.23 2.25 7.25
CA GLY A 135 12.59 3.54 6.68
C GLY A 135 12.40 4.70 7.66
N LEU A 136 11.34 4.68 8.48
CA LEU A 136 11.07 5.69 9.50
C LEU A 136 12.09 5.66 10.63
N LEU A 137 12.43 4.45 11.08
CA LEU A 137 13.35 4.20 12.19
C LEU A 137 14.83 4.32 11.77
N ARG A 138 15.10 4.60 10.49
CA ARG A 138 16.46 4.70 9.96
C ARG A 138 17.17 5.90 10.62
N PRO A 139 18.29 5.68 11.33
CA PRO A 139 19.05 6.77 11.95
C PRO A 139 19.51 7.78 10.90
N SER A 140 19.45 9.07 11.25
CA SER A 140 20.05 10.13 10.44
C SER A 140 21.57 9.89 10.38
N ARG A 141 22.14 9.91 9.18
CA ARG A 141 23.58 9.82 8.92
C ARG A 141 23.99 10.99 8.05
#